data_AF-G8QTI5-F1
#
_entry.id   AF-G8QTI5-F1
#
_cell.length_a   1.000
_cell.length_b   1.000
_cell.length_c   1.000
_cell.angle_alpha   90.00
_cell.angle_beta   90.00
_cell.angle_gamma   90.00
#
_symmetry.space_group_name_H-M   'P 1'
#
loop_
_entity.id
_entity.type
_entity.pdbx_description
1 polymer ?
#
loop_
_entity_poly.entity_id
_entity_poly.type
_entity_poly.pdbx_seq_one_letter_code
_entity_poly.pdbx_strand_id
1 'polypeptide(L)'
;MQKDYLVIKLLDSGFRSRELDSGQVVSIKTKVRWDLERETWAVVELDTITVEVAKEWKFGITKYVSGEIVNHVFRTENLAVPPLEFEILPGNECEFKDYTGFGFYGENSDPVFESTELDTFAERYALLTKLWEDYPQCIDALNHIGSLYLGNRKMFWNARNCYEAAVFIAEQALPKDSKMVFPWLYLNNRPYLRALHGLCLVYWKMGNFKDAEKVCEKLLSVCPMDNLGARFLLGEIKAKKEWREEAR
;
A
#
# COMPACT_ATOMS: atom_id res chain seq x y z
N MET A 1 -9.90 27.64 6.60
CA MET A 1 -10.04 27.18 5.20
C MET A 1 -9.80 25.68 5.20
N GLN A 2 -10.58 24.91 4.46
CA GLN A 2 -10.37 23.46 4.35
C GLN A 2 -9.44 23.15 3.18
N LYS A 3 -8.54 22.18 3.39
CA LYS A 3 -7.60 21.68 2.38
C LYS A 3 -7.49 20.16 2.48
N ASP A 4 -7.31 19.50 1.34
CA ASP A 4 -7.17 18.05 1.27
C ASP A 4 -5.71 17.61 1.11
N TYR A 5 -5.36 16.55 1.83
CA TYR A 5 -4.02 16.00 1.87
C TYR A 5 -4.04 14.49 1.81
N LEU A 6 -3.13 13.90 1.04
CA LEU A 6 -2.85 12.47 1.09
C LEU A 6 -1.83 12.19 2.21
N VAL A 7 -2.15 11.28 3.12
CA VAL A 7 -1.25 10.83 4.20
C VAL A 7 -0.21 9.87 3.63
N ILE A 8 1.06 10.26 3.68
CA ILE A 8 2.21 9.45 3.19
C ILE A 8 2.84 8.64 4.32
N LYS A 9 2.97 9.26 5.50
CA LYS A 9 3.63 8.65 6.66
C LYS A 9 2.95 9.09 7.95
N LEU A 10 2.69 8.14 8.84
CA LEU A 10 2.21 8.38 10.19
C LEU A 10 3.37 8.81 11.11
N LEU A 11 3.13 9.79 11.97
CA LEU A 11 4.09 10.30 12.94
C LEU A 11 3.41 10.40 14.32
N ASP A 12 4.20 10.40 15.40
CA ASP A 12 3.67 10.51 16.77
C ASP A 12 2.79 11.75 17.02
N SER A 13 3.01 12.82 16.23
CA SER A 13 2.33 14.11 16.38
C SER A 13 1.72 14.62 15.06
N GLY A 14 1.20 13.71 14.25
CA GLY A 14 0.48 14.02 13.01
C GLY A 14 0.99 13.22 11.82
N PHE A 15 1.20 13.86 10.68
CA PHE A 15 1.43 13.15 9.42
C PHE A 15 2.45 13.87 8.54
N ARG A 16 3.23 13.10 7.77
CA ARG A 16 3.82 13.62 6.54
C ARG A 16 2.81 13.40 5.42
N SER A 17 2.55 14.43 4.63
CA SER A 17 1.40 14.42 3.72
C SER A 17 1.67 15.24 2.47
N ARG A 18 0.99 14.93 1.37
CA ARG A 18 1.02 15.70 0.13
C ARG A 18 -0.31 16.43 -0.05
N GLU A 19 -0.27 17.75 -0.16
CA GLU A 19 -1.44 18.56 -0.49
C GLU A 19 -1.93 18.20 -1.90
N LEU A 20 -3.22 17.90 -2.06
CA LEU A 20 -3.74 17.39 -3.33
C LEU A 20 -3.68 18.43 -4.45
N ASP A 21 -3.99 19.69 -4.14
CA ASP A 21 -4.05 20.76 -5.15
C ASP A 21 -2.67 21.16 -5.68
N SER A 22 -1.67 21.22 -4.80
CA SER A 22 -0.33 21.73 -5.13
C SER A 22 0.70 20.64 -5.39
N GLY A 23 0.41 19.40 -5.00
CA GLY A 23 1.37 18.30 -4.98
C GLY A 23 2.50 18.48 -3.95
N GLN A 24 2.45 19.51 -3.11
CA GLN A 24 3.51 19.83 -2.17
C GLN A 24 3.48 18.92 -0.94
N VAL A 25 4.64 18.39 -0.56
CA VAL A 25 4.80 17.66 0.70
C VAL A 25 4.90 18.63 1.88
N VAL A 26 4.10 18.37 2.91
CA VAL A 26 4.00 19.13 4.16
C VAL A 26 4.01 18.19 5.36
N SER A 27 4.33 18.73 6.54
CA SER A 27 4.16 18.05 7.83
C SER A 27 2.94 18.60 8.56
N ILE A 28 1.91 17.79 8.68
CA ILE A 28 0.68 18.15 9.38
C ILE A 28 0.85 17.85 10.86
N LYS A 29 0.57 18.84 11.71
CA LYS A 29 0.53 18.76 13.16
C LYS A 29 -0.90 18.79 13.64
N THR A 30 -1.37 17.67 14.17
CA THR A 30 -2.75 17.52 14.63
C THR A 30 -2.85 16.42 15.69
N LYS A 31 -3.99 16.37 16.39
CA LYS A 31 -4.28 15.28 17.32
C LYS A 31 -4.83 14.09 16.55
N VAL A 32 -4.11 12.97 16.58
CA VAL A 32 -4.60 11.70 16.02
C VAL A 32 -5.68 11.15 16.95
N ARG A 33 -6.81 10.73 16.39
CA ARG A 33 -7.95 10.18 17.15
C ARG A 33 -7.99 8.66 17.03
N TRP A 34 -8.43 7.99 18.08
CA TRP A 34 -8.74 6.57 18.07
C TRP A 34 -10.17 6.35 17.55
N ASP A 35 -10.35 5.41 16.64
CA ASP A 35 -11.64 4.94 16.15
C ASP A 35 -12.07 3.71 16.97
N LEU A 36 -13.17 3.88 17.72
CA LEU A 36 -13.70 2.83 18.59
C LEU A 36 -14.37 1.69 17.82
N GLU A 37 -14.94 1.96 16.65
CA GLU A 37 -15.67 0.98 15.86
C GLU A 37 -14.70 0.06 15.11
N ARG A 38 -13.61 0.64 14.58
CA ARG A 38 -12.56 -0.10 13.87
C ARG A 38 -11.46 -0.63 14.78
N GLU A 39 -11.45 -0.23 16.05
CA GLU A 39 -10.38 -0.51 17.01
C GLU A 39 -8.98 -0.16 16.46
N THR A 40 -8.86 0.99 15.80
CA THR A 40 -7.63 1.47 15.17
C THR A 40 -7.49 2.98 15.29
N TRP A 41 -6.38 3.56 14.84
CA TRP A 41 -6.28 5.01 14.65
C TRP A 41 -7.22 5.43 13.52
N ALA A 42 -7.99 6.51 13.70
CA ALA A 42 -8.99 6.93 12.72
C ALA A 42 -8.37 7.13 11.33
N VAL A 43 -7.21 7.78 11.28
CA VAL A 43 -6.45 7.98 10.05
C VAL A 43 -5.34 6.94 9.95
N VAL A 44 -5.27 6.27 8.81
CA VAL A 44 -4.22 5.29 8.47
C VAL A 44 -3.49 5.69 7.18
N GLU A 45 -2.50 4.91 6.76
CA GLU A 45 -1.72 5.13 5.53
C GLU A 45 -2.61 5.42 4.34
N LEU A 46 -2.22 6.40 3.53
CA LEU A 46 -2.85 6.73 2.25
C LEU A 46 -4.30 7.21 2.34
N ASP A 47 -4.84 7.45 3.53
CA ASP A 47 -6.08 8.20 3.67
C ASP A 47 -5.89 9.60 3.08
N THR A 48 -6.91 10.05 2.35
CA THR A 48 -7.10 11.48 2.10
C THR A 48 -7.75 12.09 3.32
N ILE A 49 -7.13 13.09 3.91
CA ILE A 49 -7.67 13.85 5.03
C ILE A 49 -8.03 15.27 4.59
N THR A 50 -9.19 15.75 5.05
CA THR A 50 -9.59 17.15 4.94
C THR A 50 -9.26 17.83 6.26
N VAL A 51 -8.42 18.87 6.20
CA VAL A 51 -7.98 19.61 7.39
C VAL A 51 -8.58 21.00 7.36
N GLU A 52 -9.28 21.37 8.42
CA GLU A 52 -9.60 22.77 8.70
C GLU A 52 -8.34 23.46 9.22
N VAL A 53 -7.66 24.18 8.33
CA VAL A 53 -6.36 24.76 8.59
C VAL A 53 -6.47 25.93 9.57
N ALA A 54 -5.72 25.82 10.67
CA ALA A 54 -5.56 26.85 11.68
C ALA A 54 -4.30 27.70 11.45
N LYS A 55 -3.19 27.09 11.01
CA LYS A 55 -1.91 27.78 10.78
C LYS A 55 -1.06 27.04 9.76
N GLU A 56 -0.37 27.80 8.90
CA GLU A 56 0.69 27.30 8.02
C GLU A 56 1.99 28.05 8.31
N TRP A 57 3.12 27.35 8.30
CA TRP A 57 4.44 27.96 8.48
C TRP A 57 5.54 27.14 7.83
N LYS A 58 6.73 27.72 7.74
CA LYS A 58 7.93 27.04 7.23
C LYS A 58 9.00 27.04 8.31
N PHE A 59 9.68 25.91 8.48
CA PHE A 59 10.86 25.80 9.33
C PHE A 59 11.93 24.99 8.58
N GLY A 60 13.07 25.63 8.29
CA GLY A 60 14.04 25.09 7.34
C GLY A 60 13.42 24.91 5.96
N ILE A 61 13.61 23.73 5.36
CA ILE A 61 13.00 23.36 4.08
C ILE A 61 11.55 22.85 4.22
N THR A 62 11.15 22.46 5.43
CA THR A 62 9.88 21.78 5.68
C THR A 62 8.76 22.81 5.85
N LYS A 63 7.65 22.59 5.13
CA LYS A 63 6.39 23.30 5.36
C LYS A 63 5.53 22.53 6.34
N TYR A 64 4.86 23.25 7.20
CA TYR A 64 4.01 22.71 8.24
C TYR A 64 2.61 23.30 8.16
N VAL A 65 1.65 22.46 8.51
CA VAL A 65 0.23 22.82 8.61
C VAL A 65 -0.24 22.33 9.97
N SER A 66 -1.03 23.12 10.69
CA SER A 66 -1.78 22.65 11.85
C SER A 66 -3.25 22.94 11.66
N GLY A 67 -4.10 22.06 12.19
CA GLY A 67 -5.55 22.17 12.07
C GLY A 67 -6.25 20.94 12.61
N GLU A 68 -7.57 20.96 12.53
CA GLU A 68 -8.42 19.82 12.88
C GLU A 68 -8.71 18.98 11.65
N ILE A 69 -8.64 17.65 11.77
CA ILE A 69 -9.12 16.74 10.73
C ILE A 69 -10.63 16.67 10.84
N VAL A 70 -11.34 17.15 9.80
CA VAL A 70 -12.80 17.15 9.75
C VAL A 70 -13.36 15.97 8.96
N ASN A 71 -12.53 15.36 8.10
CA ASN A 71 -12.89 14.19 7.33
C ASN A 71 -11.64 13.37 6.98
N HIS A 72 -11.78 12.06 6.84
CA HIS A 72 -10.75 11.18 6.30
C HIS A 72 -11.38 10.03 5.52
N VAL A 73 -10.77 9.64 4.40
CA VAL A 73 -11.26 8.57 3.54
C VAL A 73 -10.14 8.03 2.65
N PHE A 74 -10.04 6.71 2.53
CA PHE A 74 -9.18 6.09 1.55
C PHE A 74 -9.78 6.24 0.14
N ARG A 75 -9.03 6.88 -0.76
CA ARG A 75 -9.41 7.14 -2.15
C ARG A 75 -8.20 6.89 -3.05
N THR A 76 -8.25 5.81 -3.82
CA THR A 76 -7.16 5.42 -4.73
C THR A 76 -6.90 6.49 -5.80
N GLU A 77 -7.93 7.23 -6.22
CA GLU A 77 -7.83 8.33 -7.18
C GLU A 77 -6.91 9.47 -6.69
N ASN A 78 -6.77 9.66 -5.38
CA ASN A 78 -5.96 10.72 -4.78
C ASN A 78 -4.48 10.33 -4.62
N LEU A 79 -4.11 9.08 -4.93
CA LEU A 79 -2.72 8.64 -4.96
C LEU A 79 -1.92 9.39 -6.04
N ALA A 80 -2.55 9.81 -7.14
CA ALA A 80 -1.92 10.55 -8.25
C ALA A 80 -0.53 10.02 -8.62
N VAL A 81 -0.42 8.69 -8.74
CA VAL A 81 0.79 7.98 -9.17
C VAL A 81 0.60 7.57 -10.64
N PRO A 82 1.57 7.83 -11.52
CA PRO A 82 1.50 7.38 -12.91
C PRO A 82 1.35 5.85 -13.01
N PRO A 83 0.65 5.34 -14.05
CA PRO A 83 0.52 3.91 -14.26
C PRO A 83 1.87 3.22 -14.43
N LEU A 84 1.98 1.97 -14.02
CA LEU A 84 3.16 1.15 -14.33
C LEU A 84 3.17 0.80 -15.82
N GLU A 85 4.36 0.87 -16.43
CA GLU A 85 4.57 0.40 -17.79
C GLU A 85 4.76 -1.12 -17.81
N PHE A 86 4.28 -1.76 -18.87
CA PHE A 86 4.43 -3.20 -19.07
C PHE A 86 4.53 -3.52 -20.57
N GLU A 87 5.01 -4.71 -20.87
CA GLU A 87 5.02 -5.28 -22.21
C GLU A 87 4.22 -6.58 -22.27
N ILE A 88 3.62 -6.83 -23.43
CA ILE A 88 2.88 -8.07 -23.71
C ILE A 88 3.81 -8.99 -24.50
N LEU A 89 4.05 -10.16 -23.95
CA LEU A 89 4.88 -11.22 -24.50
C LEU A 89 4.01 -12.29 -25.19
N PRO A 90 4.61 -13.20 -25.98
CA PRO A 90 3.87 -14.31 -26.60
C PRO A 90 3.06 -15.10 -25.57
N GLY A 91 1.83 -15.50 -25.93
CA GLY A 91 0.97 -16.28 -25.03
C GLY A 91 0.18 -15.48 -24.01
N ASN A 92 0.04 -14.14 -24.18
CA ASN A 92 -0.62 -13.21 -23.24
C ASN A 92 0.10 -13.06 -21.90
N GLU A 93 1.37 -13.48 -21.83
CA GLU A 93 2.22 -13.16 -20.69
C GLU A 93 2.54 -11.68 -20.69
N CYS A 94 2.62 -11.09 -19.51
CA CYS A 94 2.97 -9.69 -19.32
C CYS A 94 4.16 -9.60 -18.36
N GLU A 95 5.06 -8.68 -18.66
CA GLU A 95 6.13 -8.28 -17.75
C GLU A 95 6.02 -6.78 -17.54
N PHE A 96 5.95 -6.37 -16.28
CA PHE A 96 6.11 -4.95 -15.96
C PHE A 96 7.55 -4.51 -16.23
N LYS A 97 7.72 -3.29 -16.73
CA LYS A 97 9.03 -2.64 -16.76
C LYS A 97 9.51 -2.38 -15.34
N ASP A 98 10.79 -2.09 -15.20
CA ASP A 98 11.36 -1.85 -13.88
C ASP A 98 10.74 -0.61 -13.22
N TYR A 99 10.02 -0.86 -12.14
CA TYR A 99 9.52 0.13 -11.18
C TYR A 99 10.05 -0.16 -9.77
N THR A 100 10.98 -1.11 -9.66
CA THR A 100 11.54 -1.53 -8.39
C THR A 100 12.37 -0.39 -7.81
N GLY A 101 12.51 -0.34 -6.48
CA GLY A 101 13.35 0.66 -5.83
C GLY A 101 14.85 0.40 -6.04
N PHE A 102 15.22 -0.65 -6.79
CA PHE A 102 16.60 -1.03 -7.02
C PHE A 102 17.33 0.08 -7.81
N GLY A 103 18.53 0.42 -7.39
CA GLY A 103 19.33 1.48 -7.99
C GLY A 103 18.85 2.90 -7.64
N PHE A 104 17.74 3.06 -6.91
CA PHE A 104 17.10 4.37 -6.75
C PHE A 104 17.94 5.38 -5.95
N TYR A 105 18.55 4.95 -4.84
CA TYR A 105 19.42 5.81 -4.02
C TYR A 105 20.92 5.65 -4.30
N GLY A 106 21.30 4.80 -5.27
CA GLY A 106 22.69 4.57 -5.64
C GLY A 106 22.88 3.26 -6.40
N GLU A 107 24.04 3.12 -7.05
CA GLU A 107 24.40 1.90 -7.77
C GLU A 107 24.39 0.70 -6.82
N ASN A 108 23.64 -0.35 -7.16
CA ASN A 108 23.41 -1.56 -6.34
C ASN A 108 22.73 -1.34 -4.98
N SER A 109 22.05 -0.22 -4.75
CA SER A 109 21.15 -0.06 -3.60
C SER A 109 19.81 -0.75 -3.86
N ASP A 110 19.28 -1.45 -2.88
CA ASP A 110 17.93 -2.01 -2.90
C ASP A 110 17.25 -1.65 -1.58
N PRO A 111 16.60 -0.49 -1.49
CA PRO A 111 16.04 -0.02 -0.23
C PRO A 111 14.91 -0.92 0.28
N VAL A 112 14.29 -1.72 -0.59
CA VAL A 112 13.30 -2.73 -0.19
C VAL A 112 14.00 -3.90 0.49
N PHE A 113 15.05 -4.45 -0.11
CA PHE A 113 15.87 -5.50 0.51
C PHE A 113 16.56 -5.02 1.78
N GLU A 114 17.22 -3.86 1.75
CA GLU A 114 17.87 -3.22 2.89
C GLU A 114 16.90 -3.05 4.06
N SER A 115 15.62 -2.72 3.78
CA SER A 115 14.60 -2.65 4.84
C SER A 115 14.40 -3.99 5.57
N THR A 116 14.61 -5.12 4.91
CA THR A 116 14.45 -6.44 5.55
C THR A 116 15.59 -6.78 6.51
N GLU A 117 16.75 -6.11 6.34
CA GLU A 117 17.95 -6.26 7.17
C GLU A 117 17.95 -5.35 8.40
N LEU A 118 17.05 -4.35 8.47
CA LEU A 118 16.92 -3.47 9.64
C LEU A 118 16.23 -4.17 10.81
N ASP A 119 16.59 -3.85 12.05
CA ASP A 119 16.10 -4.59 13.22
C ASP A 119 14.71 -4.14 13.70
N THR A 120 14.40 -2.85 13.56
CA THR A 120 13.20 -2.28 14.20
C THR A 120 12.10 -1.92 13.21
N PHE A 121 10.85 -2.04 13.64
CA PHE A 121 9.69 -1.56 12.88
C PHE A 121 9.88 -0.10 12.42
N ALA A 122 10.38 0.77 13.30
CA ALA A 122 10.51 2.21 13.03
C ALA A 122 11.52 2.50 11.91
N GLU A 123 12.66 1.82 11.88
CA GLU A 123 13.68 1.97 10.83
C GLU A 123 13.16 1.45 9.48
N ARG A 124 12.57 0.25 9.48
CA ARG A 124 11.92 -0.34 8.29
C ARG A 124 10.88 0.59 7.72
N TYR A 125 9.95 1.03 8.56
CA TYR A 125 8.87 1.93 8.17
C TYR A 125 9.39 3.27 7.66
N ALA A 126 10.43 3.83 8.30
CA ALA A 126 11.02 5.09 7.87
C ALA A 126 11.67 5.01 6.48
N LEU A 127 12.42 3.94 6.20
CA LEU A 127 13.05 3.72 4.89
C LEU A 127 12.00 3.51 3.80
N LEU A 128 11.02 2.64 4.04
CA LEU A 128 10.00 2.30 3.04
C LEU A 128 9.07 3.47 2.72
N THR A 129 8.64 4.24 3.74
CA THR A 129 7.82 5.44 3.52
C THR A 129 8.59 6.54 2.79
N LYS A 130 9.91 6.64 3.03
CA LYS A 130 10.77 7.58 2.30
C LYS A 130 10.96 7.15 0.84
N LEU A 131 11.20 5.86 0.60
CA LEU A 131 11.26 5.30 -0.76
C LEU A 131 9.97 5.57 -1.53
N TRP A 132 8.81 5.29 -0.92
CA TRP A 132 7.53 5.51 -1.61
C TRP A 132 7.22 7.00 -1.85
N GLU A 133 7.62 7.88 -0.93
CA GLU A 133 7.48 9.33 -1.14
C GLU A 133 8.31 9.83 -2.33
N ASP A 134 9.55 9.37 -2.44
CA ASP A 134 10.47 9.80 -3.50
C ASP A 134 10.20 9.07 -4.83
N TYR A 135 9.72 7.82 -4.77
CA TYR A 135 9.40 6.99 -5.92
C TYR A 135 8.05 6.27 -5.78
N PRO A 136 6.92 6.98 -6.00
CA PRO A 136 5.58 6.45 -5.72
C PRO A 136 5.14 5.25 -6.57
N GLN A 137 5.81 4.99 -7.71
CA GLN A 137 5.58 3.80 -8.54
C GLN A 137 6.19 2.53 -7.93
N CYS A 138 7.07 2.65 -6.93
CA CYS A 138 7.60 1.50 -6.21
C CYS A 138 6.53 0.87 -5.31
N ILE A 139 5.63 0.10 -5.90
CA ILE A 139 4.57 -0.60 -5.16
C ILE A 139 5.14 -1.65 -4.20
N ASP A 140 6.39 -2.07 -4.37
CA ASP A 140 7.02 -3.00 -3.44
C ASP A 140 7.31 -2.35 -2.08
N ALA A 141 7.55 -1.03 -2.05
CA ALA A 141 7.59 -0.29 -0.80
C ALA A 141 6.26 -0.41 -0.04
N LEU A 142 5.12 -0.28 -0.75
CA LEU A 142 3.78 -0.44 -0.16
C LEU A 142 3.53 -1.87 0.32
N ASN A 143 3.97 -2.89 -0.44
CA ASN A 143 3.87 -4.29 -0.02
C ASN A 143 4.56 -4.54 1.32
N HIS A 144 5.79 -4.01 1.45
CA HIS A 144 6.59 -4.18 2.64
C HIS A 144 6.02 -3.38 3.81
N ILE A 145 5.51 -2.16 3.61
CA ILE A 145 4.78 -1.40 4.63
C ILE A 145 3.55 -2.19 5.11
N GLY A 146 2.72 -2.68 4.19
CA GLY A 146 1.54 -3.47 4.52
C GLY A 146 1.88 -4.74 5.32
N SER A 147 3.00 -5.39 4.98
CA SER A 147 3.48 -6.58 5.67
C SER A 147 3.86 -6.31 7.13
N LEU A 148 4.41 -5.13 7.44
CA LEU A 148 4.70 -4.73 8.82
C LEU A 148 3.44 -4.69 9.72
N TYR A 149 2.26 -4.54 9.12
CA TYR A 149 0.98 -4.42 9.84
C TYR A 149 0.17 -5.72 9.94
N LEU A 150 0.43 -6.71 9.07
CA LEU A 150 -0.39 -7.93 8.96
C LEU A 150 -0.41 -8.81 10.23
N GLY A 151 0.56 -8.64 11.14
CA GLY A 151 0.63 -9.34 12.42
C GLY A 151 -0.19 -8.70 13.54
N ASN A 152 -0.80 -7.53 13.33
CA ASN A 152 -1.55 -6.81 14.36
C ASN A 152 -2.96 -6.45 13.86
N ARG A 153 -3.98 -7.06 14.46
CA ARG A 153 -5.39 -6.82 14.11
C ARG A 153 -5.79 -5.34 14.10
N LYS A 154 -5.23 -4.55 15.02
CA LYS A 154 -5.50 -3.10 15.11
C LYS A 154 -4.98 -2.33 13.89
N MET A 155 -4.11 -2.93 13.08
CA MET A 155 -3.45 -2.30 11.94
C MET A 155 -3.87 -2.89 10.60
N PHE A 156 -4.93 -3.70 10.55
CA PHE A 156 -5.40 -4.28 9.28
C PHE A 156 -5.85 -3.22 8.27
N TRP A 157 -6.38 -2.08 8.72
CA TRP A 157 -6.74 -0.98 7.83
C TRP A 157 -5.50 -0.34 7.18
N ASN A 158 -4.40 -0.21 7.92
CA ASN A 158 -3.10 0.23 7.42
C ASN A 158 -2.61 -0.72 6.31
N ALA A 159 -2.58 -2.03 6.60
CA ALA A 159 -2.20 -3.06 5.63
C ALA A 159 -3.09 -3.02 4.38
N ARG A 160 -4.40 -2.95 4.57
CA ARG A 160 -5.40 -2.88 3.51
C ARG A 160 -5.14 -1.72 2.57
N ASN A 161 -4.99 -0.50 3.08
CA ASN A 161 -4.76 0.68 2.25
C ASN A 161 -3.47 0.56 1.43
N CYS A 162 -2.39 0.06 2.02
CA CYS A 162 -1.13 -0.18 1.30
C CYS A 162 -1.30 -1.18 0.15
N TYR A 163 -1.95 -2.32 0.39
CA TYR A 163 -2.15 -3.33 -0.65
C TYR A 163 -3.15 -2.89 -1.72
N GLU A 164 -4.25 -2.23 -1.34
CA GLU A 164 -5.21 -1.66 -2.32
C GLU A 164 -4.54 -0.62 -3.20
N ALA A 165 -3.69 0.24 -2.62
CA ALA A 165 -2.93 1.23 -3.39
C ALA A 165 -1.93 0.57 -4.35
N ALA A 166 -1.18 -0.44 -3.90
CA ALA A 166 -0.24 -1.18 -4.73
C ALA A 166 -0.94 -1.85 -5.92
N VAL A 167 -2.07 -2.53 -5.67
CA VAL A 167 -2.90 -3.15 -6.72
C VAL A 167 -3.46 -2.10 -7.66
N PHE A 168 -4.00 -1.00 -7.13
CA PHE A 168 -4.53 0.09 -7.95
C PHE A 168 -3.45 0.64 -8.90
N ILE A 169 -2.26 0.96 -8.39
CA ILE A 169 -1.14 1.51 -9.18
C ILE A 169 -0.72 0.55 -10.29
N ALA A 170 -0.61 -0.75 -9.99
CA ALA A 170 -0.25 -1.76 -10.98
C ALA A 170 -1.29 -1.92 -12.10
N GLU A 171 -2.57 -1.75 -11.76
CA GLU A 171 -3.67 -2.08 -12.67
C GLU A 171 -4.17 -0.90 -13.51
N GLN A 172 -3.72 0.33 -13.23
CA GLN A 172 -4.26 1.55 -13.87
C GLN A 172 -4.24 1.49 -15.41
N ALA A 173 -3.17 0.97 -16.00
CA ALA A 173 -3.00 0.87 -17.46
C ALA A 173 -3.44 -0.49 -18.04
N LEU A 174 -3.88 -1.43 -17.21
CA LEU A 174 -4.29 -2.75 -17.68
C LEU A 174 -5.67 -2.67 -18.36
N PRO A 175 -5.85 -3.30 -19.54
CA PRO A 175 -7.17 -3.39 -20.15
C PRO A 175 -8.14 -4.15 -19.25
N LYS A 176 -9.39 -3.67 -19.17
CA LYS A 176 -10.46 -4.37 -18.47
C LYS A 176 -10.71 -5.73 -19.13
N ASP A 177 -11.04 -6.74 -18.31
CA ASP A 177 -11.38 -8.10 -18.74
C ASP A 177 -10.30 -8.80 -19.58
N SER A 178 -9.02 -8.43 -19.40
CA SER A 178 -7.90 -9.06 -20.09
C SER A 178 -7.65 -10.47 -19.55
N LYS A 179 -7.22 -11.38 -20.43
CA LYS A 179 -6.70 -12.71 -20.06
C LYS A 179 -5.18 -12.68 -19.86
N MET A 180 -4.67 -11.53 -19.42
CA MET A 180 -3.25 -11.34 -19.20
C MET A 180 -2.81 -12.16 -18.00
N VAL A 181 -1.67 -12.83 -18.15
CA VAL A 181 -1.01 -13.52 -17.05
C VAL A 181 0.29 -12.79 -16.74
N PHE A 182 0.65 -12.75 -15.47
CA PHE A 182 1.87 -12.14 -14.96
C PHE A 182 2.72 -13.26 -14.35
N PRO A 183 3.53 -13.98 -15.15
CA PRO A 183 4.33 -15.08 -14.65
C PRO A 183 5.28 -14.63 -13.53
N TRP A 184 5.42 -15.48 -12.51
CA TRP A 184 6.30 -15.26 -11.36
C TRP A 184 7.79 -15.21 -11.73
N LEU A 185 8.16 -15.81 -12.86
CA LEU A 185 9.54 -15.86 -13.34
C LEU A 185 10.09 -14.45 -13.62
N TYR A 186 9.24 -13.54 -14.09
CA TYR A 186 9.56 -12.13 -14.28
C TYR A 186 9.61 -11.43 -12.93
N LEU A 187 10.79 -10.95 -12.53
CA LEU A 187 11.02 -10.37 -11.20
C LEU A 187 10.12 -9.17 -10.95
N ASN A 188 9.91 -8.34 -11.97
CA ASN A 188 9.07 -7.15 -11.91
C ASN A 188 7.58 -7.45 -11.75
N ASN A 189 7.13 -8.70 -11.92
CA ASN A 189 5.75 -9.07 -11.63
C ASN A 189 5.53 -9.39 -10.15
N ARG A 190 6.58 -9.78 -9.43
CA ARG A 190 6.46 -10.29 -8.07
C ARG A 190 5.86 -9.29 -7.09
N PRO A 191 6.17 -7.97 -7.14
CA PRO A 191 5.51 -7.01 -6.26
C PRO A 191 4.00 -6.93 -6.49
N TYR A 192 3.52 -6.92 -7.74
CA TYR A 192 2.07 -6.95 -8.03
C TYR A 192 1.39 -8.21 -7.49
N LEU A 193 2.00 -9.39 -7.74
CA LEU A 193 1.46 -10.65 -7.25
C LEU A 193 1.43 -10.72 -5.71
N ARG A 194 2.49 -10.22 -5.05
CA ARG A 194 2.53 -10.09 -3.59
C ARG A 194 1.49 -9.10 -3.06
N ALA A 195 1.19 -8.02 -3.79
CA ALA A 195 0.16 -7.06 -3.41
C ALA A 195 -1.23 -7.71 -3.41
N LEU A 196 -1.57 -8.44 -4.47
CA LEU A 196 -2.83 -9.21 -4.53
C LEU A 196 -2.90 -10.25 -3.40
N HIS A 197 -1.81 -10.96 -3.15
CA HIS A 197 -1.78 -11.95 -2.08
C HIS A 197 -1.96 -11.32 -0.69
N GLY A 198 -1.24 -10.23 -0.39
CA GLY A 198 -1.39 -9.47 0.85
C GLY A 198 -2.79 -8.89 1.03
N LEU A 199 -3.39 -8.38 -0.06
CA LEU A 199 -4.77 -7.90 -0.06
C LEU A 199 -5.79 -9.01 0.22
N CYS A 200 -5.62 -10.18 -0.39
CA CYS A 200 -6.42 -11.37 -0.09
C CYS A 200 -6.32 -11.74 1.40
N LEU A 201 -5.11 -11.78 1.95
CA LEU A 201 -4.86 -12.13 3.34
C LEU A 201 -5.49 -11.12 4.31
N VAL A 202 -5.33 -9.82 4.08
CA VAL A 202 -5.88 -8.80 4.99
C VAL A 202 -7.40 -8.80 4.96
N TYR A 203 -8.04 -8.93 3.79
CA TYR A 203 -9.49 -9.08 3.72
C TYR A 203 -9.97 -10.33 4.46
N TRP A 204 -9.28 -11.45 4.30
CA TRP A 204 -9.64 -12.68 5.00
C TRP A 204 -9.50 -12.52 6.52
N LYS A 205 -8.39 -11.93 6.99
CA LYS A 205 -8.15 -11.61 8.40
C LYS A 205 -9.17 -10.63 8.99
N MET A 206 -9.73 -9.73 8.18
CA MET A 206 -10.82 -8.82 8.55
C MET A 206 -12.21 -9.48 8.52
N GLY A 207 -12.32 -10.76 8.13
CA GLY A 207 -13.59 -11.45 7.95
C GLY A 207 -14.36 -11.04 6.69
N ASN A 208 -13.73 -10.28 5.79
CA ASN A 208 -14.31 -9.87 4.53
C ASN A 208 -14.11 -10.96 3.46
N PHE A 209 -14.83 -12.07 3.62
CA PHE A 209 -14.68 -13.26 2.77
C PHE A 209 -14.98 -12.99 1.29
N LYS A 210 -15.95 -12.12 1.00
CA LYS A 210 -16.34 -11.82 -0.39
C LYS A 210 -15.21 -11.14 -1.16
N ASP A 211 -14.59 -10.11 -0.56
CA ASP A 211 -13.50 -9.41 -1.21
C ASP A 211 -12.20 -10.23 -1.20
N ALA A 212 -11.96 -11.01 -0.14
CA ALA A 212 -10.86 -11.97 -0.09
C ALA A 212 -10.95 -13.00 -1.23
N GLU A 213 -12.13 -13.61 -1.43
CA GLU A 213 -12.38 -14.58 -2.51
C GLU A 213 -12.12 -13.97 -3.87
N LYS A 214 -12.69 -12.79 -4.13
CA LYS A 214 -12.51 -12.07 -5.41
C LYS A 214 -11.04 -11.80 -5.73
N VAL A 215 -10.27 -11.32 -4.73
CA VAL A 215 -8.84 -11.04 -4.92
C VAL A 215 -8.03 -12.33 -5.08
N CYS A 216 -8.37 -13.39 -4.34
CA CYS A 216 -7.73 -14.69 -4.45
C CYS A 216 -7.94 -15.33 -5.84
N GLU A 217 -9.17 -15.30 -6.35
CA GLU A 217 -9.50 -15.77 -7.69
C GLU A 217 -8.78 -14.96 -8.77
N LYS A 218 -8.68 -13.63 -8.59
CA LYS A 218 -7.88 -12.78 -9.47
C LYS A 218 -6.41 -13.20 -9.44
N LEU A 219 -5.81 -13.35 -8.28
CA LEU A 219 -4.42 -13.78 -8.14
C LEU A 219 -4.16 -15.11 -8.88
N LEU A 220 -5.04 -16.09 -8.72
CA LEU A 220 -4.94 -17.38 -9.42
C LEU A 220 -5.11 -17.24 -10.94
N SER A 221 -5.95 -16.31 -11.40
CA SER A 221 -6.14 -16.04 -12.83
C SER A 221 -4.91 -15.41 -13.48
N VAL A 222 -4.24 -14.48 -12.78
CA VAL A 222 -3.06 -13.78 -13.30
C VAL A 222 -1.76 -14.54 -13.05
N CYS A 223 -1.72 -15.43 -12.04
CA CYS A 223 -0.58 -16.29 -11.71
C CYS A 223 -1.03 -17.77 -11.69
N PRO A 224 -1.27 -18.39 -12.85
CA PRO A 224 -1.85 -19.74 -12.92
C PRO A 224 -0.97 -20.84 -12.30
N MET A 225 0.35 -20.61 -12.24
CA MET A 225 1.29 -21.53 -11.58
C MET A 225 1.19 -21.49 -10.05
N ASP A 226 0.46 -20.50 -9.49
CA ASP A 226 0.20 -20.32 -8.07
C ASP A 226 1.47 -20.35 -7.21
N ASN A 227 2.47 -19.58 -7.62
CA ASN A 227 3.76 -19.54 -6.94
C ASN A 227 3.69 -19.07 -5.48
N LEU A 228 2.57 -18.45 -5.08
CA LEU A 228 2.31 -17.97 -3.72
C LEU A 228 1.43 -18.91 -2.89
N GLY A 229 0.90 -20.00 -3.47
CA GLY A 229 0.06 -20.96 -2.77
C GLY A 229 -1.35 -20.46 -2.43
N ALA A 230 -1.88 -19.49 -3.19
CA ALA A 230 -3.20 -18.92 -3.03
C ALA A 230 -4.33 -19.96 -3.14
N ARG A 231 -4.13 -21.08 -3.87
CA ARG A 231 -5.14 -22.15 -3.97
C ARG A 231 -5.50 -22.76 -2.62
N PHE A 232 -4.55 -22.79 -1.68
CA PHE A 232 -4.77 -23.30 -0.33
C PHE A 232 -5.60 -22.33 0.53
N LEU A 233 -5.52 -21.03 0.23
CA LEU A 233 -6.32 -19.99 0.89
C LEU A 233 -7.77 -20.01 0.37
N LEU A 234 -7.96 -20.16 -0.94
CA LEU A 234 -9.27 -20.05 -1.58
C LEU A 234 -10.31 -21.00 -0.99
N GLY A 235 -9.93 -22.24 -0.68
CA GLY A 235 -10.82 -23.23 -0.08
C GLY A 235 -11.32 -22.81 1.31
N GLU A 236 -10.41 -22.33 2.16
CA GLU A 236 -10.73 -21.87 3.52
C GLU A 236 -11.58 -20.59 3.49
N ILE A 237 -11.28 -19.66 2.57
CA ILE A 237 -12.03 -18.42 2.35
C ILE A 237 -13.46 -18.74 1.90
N LYS A 238 -13.63 -19.63 0.91
CA LYS A 238 -14.96 -20.06 0.42
C LYS A 238 -15.78 -20.76 1.50
N ALA A 239 -15.13 -21.52 2.37
CA ALA A 239 -15.73 -22.13 3.55
C ALA A 239 -16.02 -21.14 4.69
N LYS A 240 -15.66 -19.86 4.53
CA LYS A 240 -15.78 -18.80 5.55
C LYS A 240 -15.12 -19.15 6.88
N LYS A 241 -14.02 -19.89 6.85
CA LYS A 241 -13.27 -20.22 8.05
C LYS A 241 -12.50 -18.99 8.51
N GLU A 242 -12.62 -18.64 9.79
CA GLU A 242 -11.87 -17.51 10.34
C GLU A 242 -10.36 -17.76 10.25
N TRP A 243 -9.60 -16.70 10.00
CA TRP A 243 -8.14 -16.77 10.01
C TRP A 243 -7.64 -17.22 11.39
N ARG A 244 -6.76 -18.22 11.40
CA ARG A 244 -6.01 -18.62 12.60
C ARG A 244 -4.54 -18.58 12.26
N GLU A 245 -3.74 -17.97 13.11
CA GLU A 245 -2.29 -18.18 13.03
C GLU A 245 -2.04 -19.65 13.34
N GLU A 246 -1.51 -20.40 12.38
CA GLU A 246 -1.03 -21.75 12.67
C GLU A 246 0.05 -21.61 13.75
N ALA A 247 -0.09 -22.36 14.84
CA ALA A 247 0.94 -22.46 15.86
C ALA A 247 2.20 -23.00 15.19
N ARG A 248 3.17 -22.11 14.93
CA ARG A 248 4.52 -22.51 14.54
C ARG A 248 5.28 -23.06 15.73
#